data_AF-A0A7W7XXH5-F1
#
_entry.id   AF-A0A7W7XXH5-F1
#
_cell.length_a   1.000
_cell.length_b   1.000
_cell.length_c   1.000
_cell.angle_alpha   90.00
_cell.angle_beta   90.00
_cell.angle_gamma   90.00
#
_symmetry.space_group_name_H-M   'P 1'
#
loop_
_entity.id
_entity.type
_entity.pdbx_description
1 polymer ?
#
loop_
_entity_poly.entity_id
_entity_poly.type
_entity_poly.pdbx_seq_one_letter_code
_entity_poly.pdbx_strand_id
1 'polypeptide(L)'
;MKTLVNLVPPAPSDLAAAHYAGRLAFETDCADVHAGLMQPERDFVLLDVRSPELYARGHLPGAVNLPHGRSARRRWRRSRRRRCSSPTAPGRTATARPRRR
;
A
#
# COMPACT_ATOMS: atom_id res chain seq x y z
N MET A 1 -9.02 30.71 34.83
CA MET A 1 -7.99 29.64 34.82
C MET A 1 -7.88 29.11 33.41
N LYS A 2 -6.76 29.32 32.69
CA LYS A 2 -6.53 28.69 31.38
C LYS A 2 -6.07 27.25 31.62
N THR A 3 -6.81 26.27 31.10
CA THR A 3 -6.37 24.86 31.09
C THR A 3 -5.33 24.68 29.98
N LEU A 4 -4.46 23.67 30.09
CA LEU A 4 -3.47 23.35 29.05
C LEU A 4 -4.13 23.15 27.66
N VAL A 5 -5.37 22.66 27.67
CA VAL A 5 -6.20 22.42 26.48
C VAL A 5 -6.57 23.72 25.74
N ASN A 6 -6.74 24.83 26.46
CA ASN A 6 -7.14 26.12 25.89
C ASN A 6 -5.97 27.15 25.90
N LEU A 7 -4.74 26.67 26.02
CA LEU A 7 -3.55 27.52 25.90
C LEU A 7 -3.28 27.93 24.44
N VAL A 8 -3.61 27.06 23.50
CA VAL A 8 -3.46 27.31 22.06
C VAL A 8 -4.85 27.46 21.45
N PRO A 9 -5.16 28.58 20.77
CA PRO A 9 -6.45 28.73 20.11
C PRO A 9 -6.60 27.68 19.00
N PRO A 10 -7.83 27.21 18.72
CA PRO A 10 -8.06 26.29 17.62
C PRO A 10 -7.62 26.91 16.30
N ALA A 11 -7.04 26.09 15.42
CA ALA A 11 -6.65 26.55 14.10
C ALA A 11 -7.89 26.94 13.27
N PRO A 12 -7.78 27.96 12.39
CA PRO A 12 -8.74 28.19 11.32
C PRO A 12 -9.04 26.92 10.53
N SER A 13 -10.29 26.78 10.06
CA SER A 13 -10.78 25.54 9.44
C SER A 13 -10.04 25.18 8.15
N ASP A 14 -9.63 26.17 7.36
CA ASP A 14 -8.84 26.01 6.15
C ASP A 14 -7.43 25.46 6.44
N LEU A 15 -6.77 25.99 7.46
CA LEU A 15 -5.45 25.51 7.89
C LEU A 15 -5.53 24.09 8.48
N ALA A 16 -6.56 23.79 9.25
CA ALA A 16 -6.80 22.44 9.76
C ALA A 16 -7.06 21.45 8.62
N ALA A 17 -7.92 21.80 7.66
CA ALA A 17 -8.21 20.96 6.50
C ALA A 17 -6.95 20.67 5.68
N ALA A 18 -6.14 21.68 5.38
CA ALA A 18 -4.87 21.51 4.66
C ALA A 18 -3.89 20.61 5.42
N HIS A 19 -3.79 20.77 6.74
CA HIS A 19 -2.92 19.95 7.59
C HIS A 19 -3.33 18.47 7.56
N TYR A 20 -4.60 18.15 7.78
CA TYR A 20 -5.06 16.76 7.82
C TYR A 20 -5.06 16.11 6.43
N ALA A 21 -5.40 16.86 5.37
CA ALA A 21 -5.26 16.37 4.00
C ALA A 21 -3.80 16.02 3.67
N GLY A 22 -2.85 16.86 4.11
CA GLY A 22 -1.42 16.58 3.97
C GLY A 22 -1.00 15.30 4.70
N ARG A 23 -1.48 15.07 5.92
CA ARG A 23 -1.19 13.85 6.69
C ARG A 23 -1.76 12.58 6.05
N LEU A 24 -3.01 12.65 5.60
CA LEU A 24 -3.70 11.52 4.95
C LEU A 24 -3.05 11.10 3.63
N ALA A 25 -2.24 11.96 3.00
CA ALA A 25 -1.46 11.58 1.83
C ALA A 25 -0.30 10.61 2.13
N PHE A 26 0.11 10.49 3.41
CA PHE A 26 1.24 9.65 3.83
C PHE A 26 0.85 8.48 4.74
N GLU A 27 -0.37 8.51 5.29
CA GLU A 27 -0.84 7.58 6.31
C GLU A 27 -2.15 6.93 5.84
N THR A 28 -2.35 5.67 6.21
CA THR A 28 -3.62 4.94 6.00
C THR A 28 -3.95 4.19 7.29
N ASP A 29 -5.24 4.10 7.62
CA ASP A 29 -5.67 3.47 8.86
C ASP A 29 -6.02 1.97 8.65
N CYS A 30 -6.42 1.31 9.74
CA CYS A 30 -6.77 -0.11 9.68
C CYS A 30 -8.10 -0.37 8.95
N ALA A 31 -9.02 0.60 8.96
CA ALA A 31 -10.32 0.48 8.32
C ALA A 31 -10.18 0.51 6.79
N ASP A 32 -9.39 1.45 6.26
CA ASP A 32 -9.07 1.57 4.84
C ASP A 32 -8.33 0.34 4.32
N VAL A 33 -7.34 -0.14 5.07
CA VAL A 33 -6.61 -1.38 4.71
C VAL A 33 -7.57 -2.58 4.70
N HIS A 34 -8.45 -2.70 5.71
CA HIS A 34 -9.44 -3.78 5.73
C HIS A 34 -10.39 -3.69 4.54
N ALA A 35 -10.95 -2.52 4.27
CA ALA A 35 -11.83 -2.30 3.12
C ALA A 35 -11.12 -2.65 1.80
N GLY A 36 -9.87 -2.24 1.62
CA GLY A 36 -9.06 -2.56 0.45
C GLY A 36 -8.70 -4.05 0.34
N LEU A 37 -8.57 -4.77 1.45
CA LEU A 37 -8.34 -6.22 1.45
C LEU A 37 -9.58 -7.04 1.07
N MET A 38 -10.77 -6.47 1.28
CA MET A 38 -12.06 -7.07 0.93
C MET A 38 -12.43 -6.86 -0.55
N GLN A 39 -11.76 -5.94 -1.25
CA GLN A 39 -11.93 -5.76 -2.69
C GLN A 39 -11.31 -6.92 -3.48
N PRO A 40 -11.94 -7.35 -4.60
CA PRO A 40 -11.43 -8.43 -5.44
C PRO A 40 -10.11 -8.05 -6.14
N GLU A 41 -9.94 -6.78 -6.49
CA GLU A 41 -8.72 -6.25 -7.09
C GLU A 41 -7.95 -5.42 -6.05
N ARG A 42 -6.76 -5.91 -5.67
CA ARG A 42 -5.90 -5.24 -4.68
C ARG A 42 -4.86 -4.38 -5.37
N ASP A 43 -4.99 -3.07 -5.26
CA ASP A 43 -4.09 -2.11 -5.92
C ASP A 43 -2.81 -1.80 -5.13
N PHE A 44 -2.73 -2.27 -3.88
CA PHE A 44 -1.57 -2.05 -3.02
C PHE A 44 -0.87 -3.36 -2.61
N VAL A 45 0.30 -3.22 -1.98
CA VAL A 45 1.04 -4.33 -1.37
C VAL A 45 1.15 -4.04 0.12
N LEU A 46 0.61 -4.92 0.95
CA LEU A 46 0.79 -4.83 2.40
C LEU A 46 2.17 -5.39 2.77
N LEU A 47 2.98 -4.58 3.45
CA LEU A 47 4.32 -4.96 3.91
C LEU A 47 4.36 -5.04 5.42
N ASP A 48 4.81 -6.18 5.95
CA ASP A 48 5.09 -6.34 7.37
C ASP A 48 6.59 -6.16 7.60
N VAL A 49 6.95 -5.04 8.22
CA VAL A 49 8.36 -4.66 8.45
C VAL A 49 8.97 -5.23 9.73
N ARG A 50 8.18 -6.00 10.49
CA ARG A 50 8.63 -6.64 11.72
C ARG A 50 9.63 -7.75 11.43
N SER A 51 10.27 -8.24 12.49
CA SER A 51 11.15 -9.40 12.45
C SER A 51 10.45 -10.63 11.84
N PRO A 52 11.14 -11.48 11.06
CA PRO A 52 10.54 -12.67 10.44
C PRO A 52 9.87 -13.61 11.44
N GLU A 53 10.38 -13.68 12.67
CA GLU A 53 9.86 -14.53 13.75
C GLU A 53 8.45 -14.10 14.15
N LEU A 54 8.19 -12.79 14.25
CA LEU A 54 6.86 -12.26 14.54
C LEU A 54 5.90 -12.44 13.36
N TYR A 55 6.39 -12.28 12.14
CA TYR A 55 5.59 -12.53 10.95
C TYR A 55 5.16 -14.01 10.85
N ALA A 56 6.07 -14.94 11.16
CA ALA A 56 5.77 -16.37 11.17
C ALA A 56 4.77 -16.76 12.26
N ARG A 57 4.79 -16.07 13.42
CA ARG A 57 3.80 -16.26 14.50
C ARG A 57 2.40 -15.79 14.12
N GLY A 58 2.29 -14.76 13.28
CA GLY A 58 1.01 -14.26 12.81
C GLY A 58 1.14 -12.95 12.02
N HIS A 59 0.52 -12.91 10.84
CA HIS A 59 0.51 -11.75 9.95
C HIS A 59 -0.82 -11.67 9.17
N LEU A 60 -1.10 -10.48 8.64
CA LEU A 60 -2.29 -10.27 7.81
C LEU A 60 -2.25 -11.06 6.50
N PRO A 61 -3.36 -11.68 6.06
CA PRO A 61 -3.41 -12.45 4.82
C PRO A 61 -2.99 -11.64 3.58
N GLY A 62 -1.91 -12.08 2.93
CA GLY A 62 -1.34 -11.41 1.76
C GLY A 62 -0.29 -10.34 2.07
N ALA A 63 0.05 -10.11 3.34
CA ALA A 63 1.17 -9.26 3.72
C ALA A 63 2.50 -9.93 3.35
N VAL A 64 3.48 -9.15 2.90
CA VAL A 64 4.84 -9.63 2.58
C VAL A 64 5.79 -9.16 3.67
N ASN A 65 6.50 -10.10 4.30
CA ASN A 65 7.52 -9.75 5.28
C ASN A 65 8.74 -9.09 4.63
N LEU A 66 9.10 -7.91 5.14
CA LEU A 66 10.28 -7.15 4.76
C LEU A 66 11.00 -6.64 6.02
N PRO A 67 11.86 -7.45 6.65
CA PRO A 67 12.51 -7.06 7.89
C PRO A 67 13.45 -5.87 7.64
N HIS A 68 13.38 -4.86 8.51
CA HIS A 68 14.30 -3.73 8.51
C HIS A 68 15.76 -4.24 8.52
N GLY A 69 16.57 -3.79 7.56
CA GLY A 69 18.01 -4.12 7.48
C GLY A 69 18.43 -5.09 6.39
N ARG A 70 17.54 -5.93 5.83
CA ARG A 70 17.89 -6.81 4.69
C ARG A 70 17.38 -6.26 3.35
N SER A 71 18.27 -5.57 2.62
CA SER A 71 18.17 -5.27 1.17
C SER A 71 16.73 -5.18 0.62
N ALA A 72 15.95 -4.20 1.09
CA ALA A 72 14.59 -3.92 0.62
C ALA A 72 14.50 -3.88 -0.92
N ARG A 73 15.56 -3.37 -1.56
CA ARG A 73 15.72 -3.31 -3.02
C ARG A 73 15.59 -4.66 -3.75
N ARG A 74 16.14 -5.75 -3.21
CA ARG A 74 16.11 -7.08 -3.88
C ARG A 74 14.73 -7.75 -3.76
N ARG A 75 14.06 -7.59 -2.62
CA ARG A 75 12.72 -8.17 -2.39
C ARG A 75 11.63 -7.38 -3.13
N TRP A 76 11.74 -6.05 -3.17
CA TRP A 76 10.87 -5.16 -3.95
C TRP A 76 10.90 -5.46 -5.46
N ARG A 77 12.07 -5.78 -6.02
CA ARG A 77 12.17 -6.22 -7.44
C ARG A 77 11.44 -7.52 -7.73
N ARG A 78 11.28 -8.42 -6.75
CA ARG A 78 10.56 -9.69 -6.91
C ARG A 78 9.04 -9.53 -6.78
N SER A 79 8.57 -8.61 -5.92
CA SER A 79 7.13 -8.32 -5.79
C SER A 79 6.56 -7.60 -7.02
N ARG A 80 7.34 -6.69 -7.65
CA ARG A 80 6.93 -6.04 -8.92
C ARG A 80 6.82 -7.00 -10.11
N ARG A 81 7.65 -8.06 -10.18
CA ARG A 81 7.61 -9.04 -11.29
C ARG A 81 6.32 -9.87 -11.32
N ARG A 82 5.59 -9.98 -10.21
CA ARG A 82 4.30 -10.69 -10.18
C ARG A 82 3.12 -9.85 -10.68
N ARG A 83 3.30 -8.52 -10.80
CA ARG A 83 2.25 -7.57 -11.19
C ARG A 83 2.48 -6.96 -12.59
N CYS A 84 3.50 -7.42 -13.31
CA CYS A 84 3.73 -7.08 -14.72
C CYS A 84 3.33 -8.26 -15.62
N SER A 85 2.11 -8.76 -15.49
CA SER A 85 1.38 -9.29 -16.64
C SER A 85 0.51 -8.13 -17.13
N SER A 86 0.95 -7.49 -18.21
CA SER A 86 0.27 -6.37 -18.86
C SER A 86 -1.23 -6.60 -19.03
N PRO A 87 -2.11 -5.72 -18.52
CA PRO A 87 -3.48 -5.63 -19.00
C PRO A 87 -3.50 -4.74 -20.24
N THR A 88 -3.72 -5.37 -21.38
CA THR A 88 -4.58 -4.87 -22.47
C THR A 88 -4.32 -3.45 -22.99
N ALA A 89 -3.50 -3.34 -24.05
CA ALA A 89 -3.73 -2.31 -25.06
C ALA A 89 -5.02 -2.67 -25.83
N PRO A 90 -6.00 -1.76 -26.01
CA PRO A 90 -7.15 -2.05 -26.84
C PRO A 90 -6.71 -2.03 -28.31
N GLY A 91 -7.00 -3.11 -29.05
CA GLY A 91 -7.00 -3.04 -30.52
C GLY A 91 -5.83 -3.67 -31.29
N ARG A 92 -5.22 -4.76 -30.83
CA ARG A 92 -4.42 -5.62 -31.73
C ARG A 92 -5.06 -6.98 -31.87
N THR A 93 -5.85 -7.13 -32.94
CA THR A 93 -6.27 -8.43 -33.47
C THR A 93 -5.04 -9.31 -33.65
N ALA A 94 -4.96 -10.36 -32.82
CA ALA A 94 -3.93 -11.37 -32.93
C ALA A 94 -4.27 -12.28 -34.11
N THR A 95 -3.74 -11.96 -35.29
CA THR A 95 -3.76 -12.89 -36.43
C THR A 95 -2.90 -14.09 -36.05
N ALA A 96 -3.53 -15.25 -35.89
CA ALA A 96 -2.87 -16.51 -35.60
C ALA A 96 -1.89 -16.84 -36.74
N ARG A 97 -0.60 -16.81 -36.45
CA ARG A 97 0.46 -17.21 -37.39
C ARG A 97 0.61 -18.74 -37.30
N PRO A 98 0.42 -19.51 -38.39
CA PRO A 98 0.48 -20.96 -38.33
C PRO A 98 1.92 -21.43 -38.07
N ARG A 99 2.06 -22.37 -37.13
CA ARG A 99 3.30 -23.09 -36.86
C ARG A 99 3.74 -23.81 -38.13
N ARG A 100 4.86 -23.41 -38.72
CA ARG A 100 5.57 -24.24 -39.69
C ARG A 100 6.25 -25.39 -38.94
N ARG A 101 6.08 -26.58 -39.51
CA ARG A 101 6.67 -27.86 -39.09
C ARG A 101 8.18 -27.80 -38.99
#